data_AF-A0A8T4JCS7-F1
#
_entry.id   AF-A0A8T4JCS7-F1
#
_cell.length_a   1.000
_cell.length_b   1.000
_cell.length_c   1.000
_cell.angle_alpha   90.00
_cell.angle_beta   90.00
_cell.angle_gamma   90.00
#
_symmetry.space_group_name_H-M   'P 1'
#
loop_
_entity.id
_entity.type
_entity.pdbx_description
1 polymer ?
#
loop_
_entity_poly.entity_id
_entity_poly.type
_entity_poly.pdbx_seq_one_letter_code
_entity_poly.pdbx_strand_id
1 'polypeptide(L)' 'MKLILDSLDKPKTQKQILDETKLSPRTFRFAVSRLRNLGLVEESVFWKDARIKICRRGDKI' A
#
# COMPACT_ATOMS: atom_id res chain seq x y z
N MET A 1 0.42 -5.95 -9.91
CA MET A 1 -0.54 -4.97 -9.35
C MET A 1 -1.67 -5.67 -8.58
N LYS A 2 -2.32 -6.69 -9.14
CA LYS A 2 -3.36 -7.48 -8.45
C LYS A 2 -2.93 -8.00 -7.07
N LEU A 3 -1.71 -8.55 -6.94
CA LEU A 3 -1.14 -9.04 -5.68
C LEU A 3 -1.11 -8.01 -4.53
N ILE A 4 -0.89 -6.73 -4.83
CA ILE A 4 -0.89 -5.66 -3.81
C ILE A 4 -2.34 -5.34 -3.39
N LEU A 5 -3.29 -5.36 -4.32
CA LEU A 5 -4.70 -5.11 -3.99
C LEU A 5 -5.30 -6.25 -3.18
N ASP A 6 -4.93 -7.49 -3.50
CA ASP A 6 -5.41 -8.69 -2.79
C ASP A 6 -4.84 -8.75 -1.35
N SER A 7 -3.68 -8.15 -1.08
CA SER A 7 -3.12 -8.09 0.28
C SER A 7 -3.70 -6.95 1.14
N LEU A 8 -4.51 -6.06 0.55
CA LEU A 8 -5.07 -4.85 1.16
C LEU A 8 -6.53 -5.02 1.64
N ASP A 9 -6.92 -6.24 2.06
CA ASP A 9 -8.22 -6.47 2.72
C ASP A 9 -8.34 -5.71 4.06
N LYS A 10 -7.21 -5.35 4.67
CA LYS A 10 -7.13 -4.54 5.89
C LYS A 10 -6.04 -3.47 5.72
N PRO A 11 -6.11 -2.33 6.43
CA PRO A 11 -5.03 -1.36 6.45
C PRO A 11 -3.74 -2.00 6.97
N LYS A 12 -2.66 -1.89 6.19
CA LYS A 12 -1.36 -2.47 6.51
C LYS A 12 -0.25 -1.49 6.25
N THR A 13 0.85 -1.62 6.97
CA THR A 13 2.04 -0.83 6.67
C THR A 13 2.67 -1.27 5.35
N GLN A 14 3.37 -0.36 4.68
CA GLN A 14 4.14 -0.70 3.48
C GLN A 14 5.10 -1.88 3.70
N LYS A 15 5.71 -1.96 4.89
CA LYS A 15 6.63 -3.04 5.27
C LYS A 15 5.92 -4.40 5.32
N GLN A 16 4.75 -4.48 5.94
CA GLN A 16 3.97 -5.72 6.00
C GLN A 16 3.60 -6.21 4.60
N ILE A 17 3.19 -5.31 3.71
CA ILE A 17 2.82 -5.69 2.34
C ILE A 17 4.06 -6.17 1.56
N LEU A 18 5.22 -5.53 1.77
CA LEU A 18 6.49 -6.00 1.20
C LEU A 18 6.83 -7.42 1.66
N ASP A 19 6.69 -7.69 2.96
CA ASP A 19 7.00 -8.98 3.55
C ASP A 19 6.06 -10.10 3.05
N GLU A 20 4.79 -9.77 2.82
CA GLU A 20 3.76 -10.69 2.30
C GLU A 20 3.90 -10.95 0.79
N THR A 21 4.07 -9.89 0.00
CA THR A 21 4.09 -9.98 -1.48
C THR A 21 5.44 -10.41 -2.05
N LYS A 22 6.50 -10.42 -1.22
CA LYS A 22 7.89 -10.69 -1.62
C LYS A 22 8.39 -9.79 -2.75
N LEU A 23 7.78 -8.61 -2.92
CA LEU A 23 8.21 -7.63 -3.90
C LEU A 23 9.47 -6.90 -3.43
N SER A 24 10.28 -6.46 -4.39
CA SER A 24 11.34 -5.51 -4.06
C SER A 24 10.74 -4.17 -3.60
N PRO A 25 11.40 -3.44 -2.68
CA PRO A 25 10.96 -2.10 -2.27
C PRO A 25 10.76 -1.14 -3.44
N ARG A 26 11.58 -1.25 -4.49
CA ARG A 26 11.49 -0.41 -5.68
C ARG A 26 10.23 -0.71 -6.50
N THR A 27 9.99 -1.99 -6.78
CA THR A 27 8.81 -2.44 -7.53
C THR A 27 7.53 -2.13 -6.76
N PHE A 28 7.54 -2.32 -5.44
CA PHE A 28 6.42 -2.00 -4.58
C PHE A 28 6.08 -0.50 -4.62
N ARG A 29 7.07 0.39 -4.46
CA ARG A 29 6.85 1.85 -4.54
C ARG A 29 6.25 2.27 -5.88
N PHE A 30 6.76 1.72 -6.99
CA PHE A 30 6.22 2.00 -8.31
C PHE A 30 4.76 1.54 -8.43
N ALA A 31 4.47 0.32 -7.97
CA ALA A 31 3.13 -0.25 -8.05
C ALA A 31 2.13 0.50 -7.15
N VAL A 32 2.49 0.85 -5.92
CA VAL A 32 1.65 1.65 -5.00
C VAL A 32 1.41 3.04 -5.58
N SER A 33 2.44 3.73 -6.07
CA SER A 33 2.28 5.05 -6.71
C SER A 33 1.29 5.00 -7.87
N ARG A 34 1.41 3.96 -8.72
CA ARG A 34 0.48 3.76 -9.84
C ARG A 34 -0.95 3.45 -9.37
N LEU A 35 -1.12 2.59 -8.36
CA LEU A 35 -2.43 2.26 -7.80
C LEU A 35 -3.09 3.46 -7.12
N ARG A 36 -2.30 4.31 -6.45
CA ARG A 36 -2.77 5.56 -5.85
C ARG A 36 -3.22 6.56 -6.90
N ASN A 37 -2.46 6.71 -7.99
CA ASN A 37 -2.88 7.56 -9.12
C ASN A 37 -4.18 7.06 -9.77
N LEU A 38 -4.46 5.76 -9.71
CA LEU A 38 -5.71 5.18 -10.16
C LEU A 38 -6.83 5.26 -9.11
N GLY A 39 -6.55 5.76 -7.90
CA GLY A 39 -7.50 5.81 -6.78
C GLY A 39 -7.86 4.46 -6.18
N LEU A 40 -7.08 3.41 -6.45
CA LEU A 40 -7.33 2.05 -5.95
C LEU A 40 -6.66 1.79 -4.59
N VAL A 41 -5.72 2.65 -4.18
CA VAL A 41 -4.99 2.57 -2.92
C VAL A 41 -4.87 3.96 -2.35
N GLU A 42 -5.08 4.08 -1.04
CA GLU A 42 -4.79 5.28 -0.29
C GLU A 42 -3.62 5.07 0.67
N GLU A 43 -2.82 6.12 0.85
CA GLU A 43 -1.73 6.16 1.81
C GLU A 43 -2.00 7.21 2.88
N SER A 44 -1.84 6.81 4.14
CA SER A 44 -1.88 7.71 5.29
C SER A 44 -0.62 7.50 6.14
N VAL A 45 -0.31 8.45 7.01
CA VAL A 45 0.77 8.32 7.99
C VAL A 45 0.22 7.81 9.32
N PHE A 46 0.97 6.97 10.00
CA PHE A 46 0.58 6.48 11.32
C PHE A 46 0.71 7.61 12.35
N TRP A 47 -0.35 7.83 13.12
CA TRP A 47 -0.41 8.99 14.03
C TRP A 47 0.67 8.98 15.13
N LYS A 48 1.12 7.79 15.57
CA LYS A 48 2.19 7.68 16.58
C LYS A 48 3.60 7.83 16.01
N ASP A 49 3.80 7.53 14.72
CA ASP A 49 5.08 7.69 14.04
C ASP A 49 4.83 8.03 12.56
N ALA A 50 4.97 9.30 12.21
CA ALA A 50 4.71 9.81 10.87
C ALA A 50 5.64 9.24 9.79
N ARG A 51 6.74 8.58 10.18
CA ARG A 51 7.63 7.87 9.24
C ARG A 51 6.99 6.58 8.72
N ILE A 52 6.02 6.04 9.43
CA ILE A 52 5.31 4.81 9.05
C ILE A 52 4.15 5.18 8.14
N LYS A 53 4.18 4.63 6.92
CA LYS A 53 3.09 4.73 5.97
C LYS A 53 2.18 3.53 6.05
N ILE A 54 0.88 3.80 6.17
CA ILE A 54 -0.20 2.84 6.15
C ILE A 54 -0.88 2.92 4.79
N CYS A 55 -0.94 1.79 4.10
CA CYS A 55 -1.69 1.61 2.89
C CYS A 55 -3.04 0.96 3.21
N ARG A 56 -4.10 1.46 2.59
CA ARG A 56 -5.44 0.88 2.61
C ARG A 56 -5.99 0.80 1.19
N ARG A 57 -6.94 -0.10 0.97
CA ARG A 57 -7.70 -0.13 -0.28
C ARG A 57 -8.46 1.18 -0.43
N GLY A 58 -8.40 1.77 -1.62
CA GLY A 58 -9.14 2.98 -1.94
C GLY A 58 -10.59 2.63 -2.21
N ASP A 59 -11.51 3.35 -1.58
CA ASP A 59 -12.95 3.24 -1.77
C ASP A 59 -13.35 4.08 -2.98
N LYS A 60 -12.89 3.68 -4.16
CA LYS A 60 -13.39 4.29 -5.39
C LYS A 60 -14.86 3.88 -5.56
N ILE A 61 -15.75 4.86 -5.37
CA ILE A 61 -17.16 4.85 -5.77
C ILE A 61 -17.24 4.72 -7.30
#